data_AF-A0AAF0DLR9-F1
#
_entry.id   AF-A0AAF0DLR9-F1
#
_cell.length_a   1.000
_cell.length_b   1.000
_cell.length_c   1.000
_cell.angle_alpha   90.00
_cell.angle_beta   90.00
_cell.angle_gamma   90.00
#
_symmetry.space_group_name_H-M   'P 1'
#
loop_
_entity.id
_entity.type
_entity.pdbx_description
1 polymer ?
#
loop_
_entity_poly.entity_id
_entity_poly.type
_entity_poly.pdbx_seq_one_letter_code
_entity_poly.pdbx_strand_id
1 'polypeptide(L)'
;MSNNRFIQAFTRIPKELFRLNNGKEIRLRAHPGPRRPWGLFDLLTEAGKVKPKALDPVTYEFPNGASMRPNSIKQQRLVRSVRGPDIYVYSILEGVQGAELAPLDGCQLDIGTELPDDLIIVHEFRDHYSLQARKEMTVEGTRNGVTEEEKYNADVLLRLEHQNH
;
A
#
# COMPACT_ATOMS: atom_id res chain seq x y z
N MET A 1 -24.08 1.23 -10.21
CA MET A 1 -23.12 0.65 -11.16
C MET A 1 -21.74 0.82 -10.56
N SER A 2 -21.09 -0.27 -10.18
CA SER A 2 -19.70 -0.23 -9.69
C SER A 2 -18.81 0.12 -10.87
N ASN A 3 -18.29 1.35 -10.90
CA ASN A 3 -17.22 1.69 -11.83
C ASN A 3 -15.97 0.97 -11.32
N ASN A 4 -15.79 -0.29 -11.73
CA ASN A 4 -14.59 -1.05 -11.47
C ASN A 4 -13.39 -0.24 -11.98
N ARG A 5 -12.49 0.13 -11.07
CA ARG A 5 -11.33 0.97 -11.35
C ARG A 5 -10.04 0.18 -11.44
N PHE A 6 -10.12 -1.14 -11.36
CA PHE A 6 -8.99 -2.04 -11.53
C PHE A 6 -8.42 -1.90 -12.94
N ILE A 7 -7.10 -1.74 -13.05
CA ILE A 7 -6.38 -1.79 -14.32
C ILE A 7 -5.51 -3.05 -14.36
N GLN A 8 -4.62 -3.21 -13.38
CA GLN A 8 -3.68 -4.32 -13.32
C GLN A 8 -3.18 -4.54 -11.90
N ALA A 9 -2.77 -5.77 -11.58
CA ALA A 9 -2.12 -6.09 -10.32
C ALA A 9 -0.69 -6.62 -10.54
N PHE A 10 0.18 -6.40 -9.56
CA PHE A 10 1.61 -6.69 -9.61
C PHE A 10 2.08 -7.31 -8.29
N THR A 11 2.90 -8.35 -8.37
CA THR A 11 3.62 -8.95 -7.22
C THR A 11 4.99 -8.31 -6.99
N ARG A 12 5.32 -7.27 -7.77
CA ARG A 12 6.54 -6.46 -7.66
C ARG A 12 6.16 -5.00 -7.82
N ILE A 13 6.97 -4.10 -7.27
CA ILE A 13 6.76 -2.66 -7.44
C ILE A 13 7.01 -2.28 -8.90
N PRO A 14 6.00 -1.82 -9.67
CA PRO A 14 6.11 -1.67 -11.13
C PRO A 14 6.81 -0.39 -11.59
N LYS A 15 7.16 0.50 -10.65
CA LYS A 15 7.89 1.76 -10.80
C LYS A 15 8.03 2.41 -9.43
N GLU A 16 8.87 3.43 -9.30
CA GLU A 16 8.93 4.22 -8.07
C GLU A 16 7.55 4.81 -7.71
N LEU A 17 7.08 4.51 -6.50
CA LEU A 17 5.81 4.95 -5.96
C LEU A 17 6.02 5.74 -4.68
N PHE A 18 5.16 6.74 -4.47
CA PHE A 18 5.21 7.64 -3.34
C PHE A 18 3.93 7.53 -2.52
N ARG A 19 4.09 7.41 -1.20
CA ARG A 19 2.99 7.47 -0.23
C ARG A 19 3.11 8.71 0.62
N LEU A 20 2.03 9.48 0.66
CA LEU A 20 1.88 10.57 1.63
C LEU A 20 1.31 10.00 2.93
N ASN A 21 1.95 10.31 4.05
CA ASN A 21 1.51 9.85 5.37
C ASN A 21 1.51 11.01 6.38
N ASN A 22 0.64 10.90 7.38
CA ASN A 22 0.64 11.79 8.54
C ASN A 22 1.25 11.03 9.73
N GLY A 23 2.37 11.52 10.24
CA GLY A 23 3.24 10.82 11.17
C GLY A 23 4.19 9.83 10.47
N LYS A 24 5.12 9.30 11.26
CA LYS A 24 6.07 8.26 10.81
C LYS A 24 5.46 6.86 10.77
N GLU A 25 4.38 6.65 11.53
CA GLU A 25 3.71 5.36 11.56
C GLU A 25 2.67 5.28 10.46
N ILE A 26 2.74 4.22 9.66
CA ILE A 26 1.78 4.01 8.58
C ILE A 26 0.61 3.21 9.12
N ARG A 27 -0.51 3.90 9.34
CA ARG A 27 -1.75 3.31 9.84
C ARG A 27 -2.83 3.41 8.78
N LEU A 28 -3.41 2.28 8.39
CA LEU A 28 -4.53 2.24 7.47
C LEU A 28 -5.82 2.51 8.23
N ARG A 29 -6.66 3.38 7.66
CA ARG A 29 -7.98 3.72 8.18
C ARG A 29 -8.97 2.64 7.76
N ALA A 30 -8.99 1.56 8.53
CA ALA A 30 -9.93 0.47 8.36
C ALA A 30 -11.32 0.82 8.92
N HIS A 31 -12.37 0.48 8.19
CA HIS A 31 -13.75 0.64 8.63
C HIS A 31 -14.55 -0.66 8.44
N PRO A 32 -15.41 -1.06 9.39
CA PRO A 32 -16.30 -2.20 9.19
C PRO A 32 -17.20 -1.99 7.96
N GLY A 33 -17.17 -2.95 7.04
CA GLY A 33 -18.06 -3.01 5.89
C GLY A 33 -19.47 -3.52 6.24
N PRO A 34 -20.38 -3.62 5.25
CA PRO A 34 -20.18 -3.30 3.83
C PRO A 34 -20.41 -1.81 3.51
N ARG A 35 -20.96 -1.04 4.46
CA ARG A 35 -21.31 0.36 4.22
C ARG A 35 -20.05 1.24 4.31
N ARG A 36 -19.79 2.00 3.25
CA ARG A 36 -18.71 2.99 3.23
C ARG A 36 -18.97 4.12 4.22
N PRO A 37 -17.96 4.55 4.99
CA PRO A 37 -18.10 5.73 5.85
C PRO A 37 -18.21 7.01 5.00
N TRP A 38 -18.73 8.07 5.61
CA TRP A 38 -18.80 9.40 4.98
C TRP A 38 -17.43 10.09 4.85
N GLY A 39 -16.44 9.67 5.65
CA GLY A 39 -15.10 10.23 5.70
C GLY A 39 -14.06 9.47 4.88
N LEU A 40 -12.80 9.88 5.00
CA LEU A 40 -11.68 9.20 4.37
C LEU A 40 -11.42 7.86 5.06
N PHE A 41 -11.28 6.81 4.26
CA PHE A 41 -10.91 5.47 4.70
C PHE A 41 -10.01 4.83 3.65
N ASP A 42 -9.23 3.83 4.06
CA ASP A 42 -8.29 3.12 3.17
C ASP A 42 -8.82 1.74 2.77
N LEU A 43 -9.58 1.07 3.65
CA LEU A 43 -10.13 -0.26 3.38
C LEU A 43 -11.39 -0.54 4.20
N LEU A 44 -12.18 -1.50 3.74
CA LEU A 44 -13.28 -2.08 4.50
C LEU A 44 -12.87 -3.42 5.08
N THR A 45 -13.31 -3.70 6.31
CA THR A 45 -13.13 -5.01 6.94
C THR A 45 -14.43 -5.79 6.99
N GLU A 46 -14.31 -7.10 6.88
CA GLU A 46 -15.38 -8.07 7.08
C GLU A 46 -14.97 -8.97 8.23
N ALA A 47 -15.79 -9.02 9.29
CA ALA A 47 -15.46 -9.71 10.54
C ALA A 47 -14.07 -9.33 11.12
N GLY A 48 -13.70 -8.05 10.99
CA GLY A 48 -12.41 -7.53 11.48
C GLY A 48 -11.21 -7.80 10.56
N LYS A 49 -11.42 -8.45 9.42
CA LYS A 49 -10.37 -8.85 8.48
C LYS A 49 -10.46 -8.11 7.15
N VAL A 50 -9.30 -7.88 6.53
CA VAL A 50 -9.16 -7.38 5.16
C VAL A 50 -9.32 -8.56 4.21
N LYS A 51 -10.12 -8.37 3.15
CA LYS A 51 -10.26 -9.37 2.09
C LYS A 51 -9.32 -9.07 0.92
N PRO A 52 -8.75 -10.10 0.27
CA PRO A 52 -7.86 -9.92 -0.87
C PRO A 52 -8.63 -9.64 -2.17
N LYS A 53 -9.37 -8.52 -2.20
CA LYS A 53 -10.27 -8.17 -3.32
C LYS A 53 -9.55 -8.01 -4.65
N ALA A 54 -8.25 -7.71 -4.63
CA ALA A 54 -7.40 -7.54 -5.81
C ALA A 54 -7.20 -8.82 -6.64
N LEU A 55 -7.53 -10.00 -6.10
CA LEU A 55 -7.34 -11.28 -6.78
C LEU A 55 -8.37 -11.55 -7.88
N ASP A 56 -9.55 -10.94 -7.79
CA ASP A 56 -10.60 -11.06 -8.80
C ASP A 56 -10.97 -9.66 -9.33
N PRO A 57 -10.48 -9.31 -10.53
CA PRO A 57 -10.81 -8.04 -11.16
C PRO A 57 -12.32 -7.84 -11.33
N VAL A 58 -13.10 -8.90 -11.54
CA VAL A 58 -14.55 -8.78 -11.81
C VAL A 58 -15.31 -8.30 -10.57
N THR A 59 -14.90 -8.77 -9.39
CA THR A 59 -15.52 -8.43 -8.10
C THR A 59 -14.76 -7.33 -7.34
N TYR A 60 -13.74 -6.74 -7.95
CA TYR A 60 -12.89 -5.74 -7.32
C TYR A 60 -13.66 -4.49 -6.87
N GLU A 61 -13.44 -4.08 -5.62
CA GLU A 61 -13.99 -2.86 -5.05
C GLU A 61 -12.92 -2.00 -4.36
N PHE A 62 -12.74 -0.77 -4.84
CA PHE A 62 -11.85 0.23 -4.23
C PHE A 62 -12.59 1.09 -3.18
N PRO A 63 -11.92 1.67 -2.17
CA PRO A 63 -10.52 1.46 -1.81
C PRO A 63 -10.35 0.20 -0.95
N ASN A 64 -9.22 -0.48 -1.10
CA ASN A 64 -8.90 -1.72 -0.37
C ASN A 64 -7.42 -1.78 0.05
N GLY A 65 -6.81 -0.62 0.34
CA GLY A 65 -5.40 -0.58 0.70
C GLY A 65 -4.75 0.80 0.74
N ALA A 66 -3.43 0.79 0.90
CA ALA A 66 -2.63 1.98 1.08
C ALA A 66 -2.45 2.74 -0.23
N SER A 67 -3.06 3.91 -0.37
CA SER A 67 -2.89 4.79 -1.55
C SER A 67 -1.42 5.15 -1.79
N MET A 68 -1.00 5.06 -3.04
CA MET A 68 0.32 5.44 -3.56
C MET A 68 0.19 6.02 -4.97
N ARG A 69 1.18 6.82 -5.39
CA ARG A 69 1.22 7.45 -6.71
C ARG A 69 2.67 7.56 -7.20
N PRO A 70 2.95 7.46 -8.52
CA PRO A 70 4.25 7.86 -9.03
C PRO A 70 4.47 9.37 -8.82
N ASN A 71 5.67 9.89 -9.13
CA ASN A 71 5.98 11.33 -9.11
C ASN A 71 5.26 12.11 -10.23
N SER A 72 3.93 12.07 -10.22
CA SER A 72 3.05 12.74 -11.16
C SER A 72 2.79 14.19 -10.73
N ILE A 73 2.34 15.03 -11.67
CA ILE A 73 1.86 16.39 -11.36
C ILE A 73 0.81 16.37 -10.24
N LYS A 74 -0.03 15.33 -10.22
CA LYS A 74 -1.08 15.17 -9.21
C LYS A 74 -0.51 14.83 -7.83
N GLN A 75 0.49 13.96 -7.75
CA GLN A 75 1.21 13.67 -6.51
C GLN A 75 1.93 14.93 -5.99
N GLN A 76 2.62 15.65 -6.87
CA GLN A 76 3.28 16.91 -6.49
C GLN A 76 2.29 17.95 -5.98
N ARG A 77 1.12 18.09 -6.62
CA ARG A 77 0.05 18.97 -6.13
C ARG A 77 -0.47 18.53 -4.75
N LEU A 78 -0.62 17.22 -4.52
CA LEU A 78 -1.04 16.68 -3.22
C LEU A 78 -0.06 17.07 -2.12
N VAL A 79 1.24 16.81 -2.34
CA VAL A 79 2.33 17.19 -1.43
C VAL A 79 2.37 18.70 -1.17
N ARG A 80 2.15 19.53 -2.20
CA ARG A 80 2.09 21.00 -2.04
C ARG A 80 0.84 21.49 -1.32
N SER A 81 -0.24 20.71 -1.31
CA SER A 81 -1.54 21.10 -0.74
C SER A 81 -1.72 20.67 0.71
N VAL A 82 -1.09 19.57 1.12
CA VAL A 82 -1.25 19.04 2.48
C VAL A 82 -0.61 20.01 3.49
N ARG A 83 -1.24 20.13 4.65
CA ARG A 83 -0.80 20.94 5.77
C ARG A 83 -0.84 20.07 7.01
N GLY A 84 0.18 20.19 7.84
CA GLY A 84 0.30 19.42 9.08
C GLY A 84 1.74 19.48 9.58
N PRO A 85 1.95 19.34 10.90
CA PRO A 85 3.29 19.37 11.47
C PRO A 85 4.13 18.14 11.08
N ASP A 86 3.47 17.02 10.80
CA ASP A 86 4.13 15.71 10.64
C ASP A 86 3.76 15.04 9.32
N ILE A 87 4.08 15.68 8.19
CA ILE A 87 3.83 15.09 6.87
C ILE A 87 5.09 14.40 6.36
N TYR A 88 4.98 13.11 6.05
CA TYR A 88 6.04 12.29 5.48
C TYR A 88 5.67 11.86 4.06
N VAL A 89 6.66 11.86 3.17
CA VAL A 89 6.55 11.28 1.82
C VAL A 89 7.51 10.10 1.77
N TYR A 90 6.97 8.90 1.76
CA TYR A 90 7.73 7.67 1.57
C TYR A 90 7.94 7.43 0.08
N SER A 91 9.16 7.15 -0.33
CA SER A 91 9.46 6.59 -1.66
C SER A 91 9.62 5.08 -1.55
N ILE A 92 9.04 4.36 -2.49
CA ILE A 92 9.10 2.90 -2.61
C ILE A 92 9.64 2.63 -3.99
N LEU A 93 10.86 2.10 -4.04
CA LEU A 93 11.63 1.95 -5.28
C LEU A 93 11.01 0.89 -6.20
N GLU A 94 11.27 1.04 -7.49
CA GLU A 94 10.90 0.03 -8.49
C GLU A 94 11.61 -1.30 -8.21
N GLY A 95 10.89 -2.40 -8.37
CA GLY A 95 11.47 -3.74 -8.27
C GLY A 95 12.20 -4.09 -9.57
N VAL A 96 13.53 -4.06 -9.55
CA VAL A 96 14.35 -4.49 -10.70
C VAL A 96 14.60 -5.99 -10.62
N GLN A 97 14.62 -6.67 -11.78
CA GLN A 97 14.84 -8.11 -11.87
C GLN A 97 16.32 -8.37 -12.18
N GLY A 98 17.02 -9.04 -11.27
CA GLY A 98 18.45 -9.36 -11.45
C GLY A 98 19.33 -8.15 -11.15
N ALA A 99 20.30 -8.34 -10.27
CA ALA A 99 21.32 -7.35 -9.96
C ALA A 99 22.12 -6.97 -11.22
N GLU A 100 21.78 -5.85 -11.86
CA GLU A 100 22.60 -5.23 -12.92
C GLU A 100 22.89 -3.75 -12.65
N LEU A 101 22.74 -3.30 -11.40
CA LEU A 101 23.38 -2.10 -10.91
C LEU A 101 24.45 -2.52 -9.91
N ALA A 102 25.64 -2.83 -10.43
CA ALA A 102 26.84 -2.94 -9.60
C ALA A 102 27.03 -1.60 -8.87
N PRO A 103 27.20 -1.59 -7.54
CA PRO A 103 27.39 -0.35 -6.80
C PRO A 103 28.66 0.36 -7.27
N LEU A 104 28.53 1.64 -7.61
CA LEU A 104 29.65 2.57 -7.44
C LEU A 104 29.79 2.77 -5.92
N ASP A 105 30.89 2.24 -5.36
CA ASP A 105 31.37 2.43 -3.99
C ASP A 105 30.36 2.20 -2.85
N GLY A 106 30.29 0.95 -2.37
CA GLY A 106 30.02 0.64 -0.95
C GLY A 106 28.61 0.83 -0.40
N CYS A 107 27.65 1.32 -1.19
CA CYS A 107 26.23 1.31 -0.83
C CYS A 107 25.55 0.12 -1.51
N GLN A 108 25.37 -0.98 -0.78
CA GLN A 108 24.52 -2.10 -1.17
C GLN A 108 23.06 -1.61 -1.14
N LEU A 109 22.58 -1.04 -2.24
CA LEU A 109 21.16 -0.79 -2.42
C LEU A 109 20.58 -2.15 -2.86
N ASP A 110 19.89 -2.85 -1.96
CA ASP A 110 19.19 -4.10 -2.29
C ASP A 110 18.02 -3.78 -3.22
N ILE A 111 18.36 -3.63 -4.50
CA ILE A 111 17.46 -3.23 -5.58
C ILE A 111 16.65 -4.46 -5.98
N GLY A 112 15.38 -4.47 -5.60
CA GLY A 112 14.41 -5.43 -6.11
C GLY A 112 13.41 -5.87 -5.05
N THR A 113 12.54 -4.96 -4.59
CA THR A 113 11.53 -5.34 -3.59
C THR A 113 10.45 -6.20 -4.25
N GLU A 114 10.72 -7.49 -4.36
CA GLU A 114 9.67 -8.49 -4.46
C GLU A 114 8.71 -8.24 -3.30
N LEU A 115 7.42 -8.13 -3.60
CA LEU A 115 6.46 -8.00 -2.52
C LEU A 115 6.41 -9.33 -1.78
N PRO A 116 6.34 -9.30 -0.44
CA PRO A 116 5.90 -10.43 0.34
C PRO A 116 4.65 -11.11 -0.27
N ASP A 117 4.55 -12.43 -0.17
CA ASP A 117 3.48 -13.23 -0.78
C ASP A 117 2.07 -12.89 -0.28
N ASP A 118 1.97 -12.21 0.87
CA ASP A 118 0.75 -11.68 1.48
C ASP A 118 0.36 -10.29 0.94
N LEU A 119 1.14 -9.69 0.03
CA LEU A 119 0.93 -8.35 -0.52
C LEU A 119 0.84 -8.32 -2.05
N ILE A 120 0.16 -7.29 -2.55
CA ILE A 120 -0.01 -7.04 -3.98
C ILE A 120 -0.14 -5.53 -4.25
N ILE A 121 0.45 -5.06 -5.34
CA ILE A 121 0.21 -3.70 -5.84
C ILE A 121 -0.93 -3.75 -6.84
N VAL A 122 -1.91 -2.88 -6.68
CA VAL A 122 -2.98 -2.70 -7.66
C VAL A 122 -2.83 -1.33 -8.31
N HIS A 123 -2.66 -1.32 -9.62
CA HIS A 123 -2.88 -0.14 -10.44
C HIS A 123 -4.38 0.03 -10.63
N GLU A 124 -4.90 1.11 -10.05
CA GLU A 124 -6.27 1.51 -10.24
C GLU A 124 -6.35 2.64 -11.30
N PHE A 125 -7.46 3.35 -11.37
CA PHE A 125 -7.66 4.47 -12.27
C PHE A 125 -6.51 5.51 -12.29
N ARG A 126 -6.15 5.96 -13.50
CA ARG A 126 -5.17 7.03 -13.77
C ARG A 126 -3.80 6.70 -13.17
N ASP A 127 -3.31 7.52 -12.25
CA ASP A 127 -2.01 7.41 -11.58
C ASP A 127 -2.14 6.85 -10.14
N HIS A 128 -3.28 6.27 -9.79
CA HIS A 128 -3.52 5.75 -8.46
C HIS A 128 -3.09 4.28 -8.36
N TYR A 129 -2.15 4.02 -7.46
CA TYR A 129 -1.76 2.68 -7.06
C TYR A 129 -2.19 2.44 -5.62
N SER A 130 -2.40 1.20 -5.24
CA SER A 130 -2.64 0.83 -3.85
C SER A 130 -1.89 -0.44 -3.49
N LEU A 131 -1.22 -0.44 -2.33
CA LEU A 131 -0.69 -1.65 -1.71
C LEU A 131 -1.83 -2.33 -0.98
N GLN A 132 -2.09 -3.59 -1.32
CA GLN A 132 -3.24 -4.37 -0.89
C GLN A 132 -2.82 -5.70 -0.28
N ALA A 133 -3.69 -6.25 0.57
CA ALA A 133 -3.56 -7.63 1.03
C ALA A 133 -3.84 -8.59 -0.13
N ARG A 134 -2.95 -9.56 -0.32
CA ARG A 134 -3.09 -10.69 -1.26
C ARG A 134 -3.71 -11.92 -0.59
N LYS A 135 -3.76 -11.93 0.74
CA LYS A 135 -4.43 -12.94 1.56
C LYS A 135 -5.36 -12.25 2.55
N GLU A 136 -6.23 -13.02 3.21
CA GLU A 136 -7.03 -12.49 4.31
C GLU A 136 -6.13 -12.17 5.51
N MET A 137 -6.22 -10.95 6.05
CA MET A 137 -5.34 -10.47 7.13
C MET A 137 -6.10 -9.66 8.17
N THR A 138 -5.60 -9.61 9.41
CA THR A 138 -6.18 -8.75 10.46
C THR A 138 -5.61 -7.33 10.38
N VAL A 139 -6.42 -6.33 10.72
CA VAL A 139 -5.94 -4.95 10.88
C VAL A 139 -5.72 -4.68 12.37
N GLU A 140 -4.47 -4.42 12.76
CA GLU A 140 -4.20 -3.95 14.13
C GLU A 140 -4.91 -2.62 14.39
N GLY A 141 -5.92 -2.65 15.25
CA GLY A 141 -6.72 -1.46 15.53
C GLY A 141 -8.03 -1.70 16.27
N THR A 142 -8.43 -2.94 16.49
CA THR A 142 -9.53 -3.26 17.42
C THR A 142 -8.98 -3.99 18.63
N ARG A 143 -9.02 -3.32 19.79
CA ARG A 143 -8.84 -3.91 21.12
C ARG A 143 -9.70 -5.16 21.19
N ASN A 144 -9.10 -6.34 21.17
CA ASN A 144 -9.47 -7.56 21.91
C ASN A 144 -8.70 -8.77 21.36
N GLY A 145 -7.52 -9.02 21.94
CA GLY A 145 -6.89 -10.34 22.07
C GLY A 145 -6.99 -11.31 20.89
N VAL A 146 -6.43 -10.97 19.73
CA VAL A 146 -6.19 -11.97 18.68
C VAL A 146 -4.70 -12.34 18.69
N THR A 147 -4.49 -13.64 18.90
CA THR A 147 -3.24 -14.39 18.79
C THR A 147 -2.56 -14.16 17.44
N GLU A 148 -1.22 -13.99 17.43
CA GLU A 148 -0.28 -14.09 16.29
C GLU A 148 -0.90 -14.40 14.90
N GLU A 149 -1.58 -13.43 14.29
CA GLU A 149 -2.08 -13.49 12.91
C GLU A 149 -1.52 -12.30 12.13
N GLU A 150 -1.12 -12.51 10.87
CA GLU A 150 -0.42 -11.56 10.01
C GLU A 150 -1.14 -10.18 9.95
N LYS A 151 -0.41 -9.14 10.37
CA LYS A 151 -0.92 -7.78 10.64
C LYS A 151 -0.75 -6.88 9.43
N TYR A 152 -1.82 -6.21 9.00
CA TYR A 152 -1.83 -5.44 7.75
C TYR A 152 -1.36 -3.97 7.85
N ASN A 153 -1.10 -3.44 9.05
CA ASN A 153 -0.70 -2.04 9.27
C ASN A 153 0.82 -1.83 9.09
N ALA A 154 1.45 -0.89 9.82
CA ALA A 154 2.82 -0.39 9.63
C ALA A 154 3.88 -1.46 9.34
N ASP A 155 3.70 -2.69 9.84
CA ASP A 155 4.53 -3.84 9.53
C ASP A 155 4.71 -4.07 8.00
N VAL A 156 3.68 -3.82 7.21
CA VAL A 156 3.68 -3.99 5.74
C VAL A 156 4.67 -3.06 5.03
N LEU A 157 4.78 -1.80 5.46
CA LEU A 157 5.70 -0.83 4.84
C LEU A 157 7.06 -0.80 5.54
N LEU A 158 7.11 -1.10 6.85
CA LEU A 158 8.36 -1.35 7.55
C LEU A 158 9.09 -2.58 7.01
N ARG A 159 8.39 -3.65 6.60
CA ARG A 159 9.00 -4.80 5.91
C ARG A 159 9.64 -4.38 4.58
N LEU A 160 9.03 -3.43 3.86
CA LEU A 160 9.60 -2.89 2.63
C LEU A 160 10.78 -1.94 2.91
N GLU A 161 10.81 -1.25 4.06
CA GLU A 161 11.94 -0.39 4.48
C GLU A 161 13.14 -1.21 5.02
N HIS A 162 12.91 -2.25 5.84
CA HIS A 162 13.98 -3.08 6.41
C HIS A 162 14.67 -3.99 5.39
N GLN A 163 14.09 -4.17 4.20
CA GLN A 163 14.74 -4.86 3.08
C GLN A 163 15.73 -3.97 2.30
N ASN A 164 15.85 -2.68 2.66
CA ASN A 164 16.73 -1.72 1.98
C ASN A 164 17.91 -1.25 2.86
N HIS A 165 18.28 -1.99 3.92
CA HIS A 165 19.33 -1.64 4.88
C HIS A 165 20.42 -2.70 4.99
#